data_AF-A0A969UD61-F1
#
_entry.id   AF-A0A969UD61-F1
#
_cell.length_a   1.000
_cell.length_b   1.000
_cell.length_c   1.000
_cell.angle_alpha   90.00
_cell.angle_beta   90.00
_cell.angle_gamma   90.00
#
_symmetry.space_group_name_H-M   'P 1'
#
loop_
_entity.id
_entity.type
_entity.pdbx_description
1 polymer ?
#
loop_
_entity_poly.entity_id
_entity_poly.type
_entity_poly.pdbx_seq_one_letter_code
_entity_poly.pdbx_strand_id
1 'polypeptide(L)'
;MLALAQDFLAHMPRFSKQFLHGNLTCSVYVPASIQAALPAAVQQCIDDLQYGTIVVNGASVVSYSNLLACWGAHETPETDRKFVGSGIGKLHNFSQIDGLEKQVTAFPWGSTLDLSTVPDIPEALVLPLAGLTSCGLRGLWAAITP
;
A
#
# COMPACT_ATOMS: atom_id res chain seq x y z
N MET A 1 -16.28 -11.47 19.69
CA MET A 1 -15.57 -11.27 18.41
C MET A 1 -15.51 -9.79 18.01
N LEU A 2 -16.65 -9.08 17.94
CA LEU A 2 -16.65 -7.64 17.61
C LEU A 2 -15.91 -6.75 18.62
N ALA A 3 -16.06 -6.99 19.93
CA ALA A 3 -15.32 -6.24 20.96
C ALA A 3 -13.79 -6.36 20.78
N LEU A 4 -13.29 -7.57 20.56
CA LEU A 4 -11.86 -7.80 20.26
C LEU A 4 -11.41 -7.09 18.98
N ALA A 5 -12.24 -7.09 17.94
CA ALA A 5 -11.93 -6.37 16.69
C ALA A 5 -11.86 -4.86 16.92
N GLN A 6 -12.77 -4.29 17.70
CA GLN A 6 -12.77 -2.88 18.06
C GLN A 6 -11.53 -2.51 18.88
N ASP A 7 -11.19 -3.32 19.89
CA ASP A 7 -9.97 -3.12 20.67
C ASP A 7 -8.72 -3.21 19.80
N PHE A 8 -8.66 -4.16 18.88
CA PHE A 8 -7.56 -4.30 17.93
C PHE A 8 -7.39 -3.05 17.07
N LEU A 9 -8.49 -2.56 16.47
CA LEU A 9 -8.50 -1.35 15.64
C LEU A 9 -8.01 -0.12 16.43
N ALA A 10 -8.42 0.02 17.70
CA ALA A 10 -8.00 1.13 18.55
C ALA A 10 -6.50 1.12 18.91
N HIS A 11 -5.88 -0.06 19.00
CA HIS A 11 -4.47 -0.18 19.41
C HIS A 11 -3.50 -0.19 18.22
N MET A 12 -3.98 -0.47 17.01
CA MET A 12 -3.13 -0.69 15.85
C MET A 12 -2.27 0.51 15.43
N PRO A 13 -2.75 1.76 15.43
CA PRO A 13 -1.93 2.92 15.09
C PRO A 13 -0.75 3.11 16.05
N ARG A 14 -0.97 2.87 17.35
CA ARG A 14 0.10 2.93 18.36
C ARG A 14 1.11 1.81 18.15
N PHE A 15 0.63 0.60 17.90
CA PHE A 15 1.50 -0.54 17.63
C PHE A 15 2.37 -0.28 16.39
N SER A 16 1.77 0.18 15.28
CA SER A 16 2.52 0.44 14.05
C SER A 16 3.61 1.47 14.26
N LYS A 17 3.30 2.57 14.97
CA LYS A 17 4.28 3.63 15.27
C LYS A 17 5.43 3.15 16.16
N GLN A 18 5.17 2.27 17.12
CA GLN A 18 6.17 1.87 18.12
C GLN A 18 7.06 0.73 17.65
N PHE A 19 6.53 -0.17 16.82
CA PHE A 19 7.18 -1.45 16.53
C PHE A 19 7.50 -1.65 15.04
N LEU A 20 6.85 -0.92 14.13
CA LEU A 20 7.11 -1.05 12.69
C LEU A 20 8.04 0.07 12.22
N HIS A 21 8.95 -0.29 11.33
CA HIS A 21 9.90 0.66 10.76
C HIS A 21 9.32 1.33 9.52
N GLY A 22 9.50 2.65 9.47
CA GLY A 22 9.09 3.46 8.34
C GLY A 22 7.60 3.80 8.31
N ASN A 23 7.30 4.82 7.52
CA ASN A 23 5.97 5.43 7.40
C ASN A 23 5.61 5.71 5.92
N LEU A 24 6.26 5.00 4.99
CA LEU A 24 6.06 5.18 3.56
C LEU A 24 4.65 4.75 3.14
N THR A 25 4.35 3.47 3.34
CA THR A 25 3.12 2.86 2.84
C THR A 25 2.68 1.71 3.74
N CYS A 26 1.38 1.46 3.80
CA CYS A 26 0.84 0.24 4.41
C CYS A 26 -0.38 -0.29 3.66
N SER A 27 -0.59 -1.61 3.79
CA SER A 27 -1.82 -2.27 3.37
C SER A 27 -2.62 -2.66 4.61
N VAL A 28 -3.90 -2.31 4.63
CA VAL A 28 -4.83 -2.63 5.71
C VAL A 28 -5.90 -3.57 5.17
N TYR A 29 -5.98 -4.78 5.70
CA TYR A 29 -6.98 -5.76 5.27
C TYR A 29 -8.07 -5.88 6.34
N VAL A 30 -9.28 -5.45 6.00
CA VAL A 30 -10.45 -5.47 6.89
C VAL A 30 -11.57 -6.29 6.26
N PRO A 31 -11.96 -7.43 6.87
CA PRO A 31 -13.09 -8.22 6.39
C PRO A 31 -14.37 -7.40 6.24
N ALA A 32 -15.16 -7.68 5.20
CA ALA A 32 -16.42 -6.97 4.94
C ALA A 32 -17.38 -6.97 6.15
N SER A 33 -17.41 -8.05 6.92
CA SER A 33 -18.24 -8.16 8.13
C SER A 33 -17.81 -7.18 9.23
N ILE A 34 -16.51 -6.95 9.41
CA ILE A 34 -15.98 -5.98 10.38
C ILE A 34 -16.21 -4.56 9.88
N GLN A 35 -15.97 -4.31 8.60
CA GLN A 35 -16.20 -2.99 8.00
C GLN A 35 -17.68 -2.58 8.08
N ALA A 36 -18.62 -3.52 7.92
CA ALA A 36 -20.05 -3.28 8.08
C ALA A 36 -20.47 -3.10 9.55
N ALA A 37 -19.89 -3.87 10.47
CA ALA A 37 -20.27 -3.83 11.88
C ALA A 37 -19.63 -2.66 12.66
N LEU A 38 -18.43 -2.22 12.26
CA LEU A 38 -17.63 -1.22 12.98
C LEU A 38 -17.07 -0.13 12.03
N PRO A 39 -17.89 0.50 11.17
CA PRO A 39 -17.39 1.41 10.13
C PRO A 39 -16.61 2.60 10.70
N ALA A 40 -17.08 3.17 11.81
CA ALA A 40 -16.41 4.30 12.46
C ALA A 40 -15.06 3.90 13.08
N ALA A 41 -14.95 2.72 13.70
CA ALA A 41 -13.70 2.27 14.29
C ALA A 41 -12.65 1.95 13.21
N VAL A 42 -13.09 1.40 12.07
CA VAL A 42 -12.22 1.17 10.91
C VAL A 42 -11.71 2.49 10.35
N GLN A 43 -12.61 3.46 10.14
CA GLN A 43 -12.23 4.79 9.66
C GLN A 43 -11.25 5.47 10.60
N GLN A 44 -11.54 5.49 11.90
CA GLN A 44 -10.66 6.08 12.91
C GLN A 44 -9.27 5.42 12.92
N CYS A 45 -9.21 4.09 12.84
CA CYS A 45 -7.94 3.37 12.75
C CYS A 45 -7.13 3.82 11.51
N ILE A 46 -7.76 4.01 10.35
CA ILE A 46 -7.09 4.47 9.12
C ILE A 46 -6.61 5.93 9.26
N ASP A 47 -7.42 6.78 9.89
CA ASP A 47 -7.08 8.19 10.12
C ASP A 47 -5.89 8.33 11.07
N ASP A 48 -5.80 7.49 12.10
CA ASP A 48 -4.72 7.51 13.09
C ASP A 48 -3.42 6.87 12.59
N LEU A 49 -3.46 6.05 11.54
CA LEU A 49 -2.28 5.41 10.96
C LEU A 49 -1.35 6.46 10.31
N GLN A 50 -0.15 6.62 10.85
CA GLN A 50 0.86 7.58 10.38
C GLN A 50 1.64 7.04 9.17
N TYR A 51 0.94 6.64 8.11
CA TYR A 51 1.53 6.24 6.82
C TYR A 51 1.08 7.21 5.72
N GLY A 52 2.00 7.54 4.81
CA GLY A 52 1.72 8.56 3.81
C GLY A 52 0.94 8.03 2.61
N THR A 53 0.93 6.71 2.41
CA THR A 53 0.01 6.00 1.52
C THR A 53 -0.60 4.82 2.26
N ILE A 54 -1.92 4.69 2.21
CA ILE A 54 -2.66 3.58 2.83
C ILE A 54 -3.52 2.93 1.76
N VAL A 55 -3.43 1.61 1.64
CA VAL A 55 -4.30 0.83 0.75
C VAL A 55 -5.17 -0.10 1.58
N VAL A 56 -6.49 0.11 1.52
CA VAL A 56 -7.46 -0.73 2.24
C VAL A 56 -7.93 -1.84 1.31
N ASN A 57 -7.82 -3.08 1.79
CA ASN A 57 -8.18 -4.33 1.09
C ASN A 57 -7.46 -4.52 -0.25
N GLY A 58 -6.22 -4.05 -0.35
CA GLY A 58 -5.39 -4.20 -1.55
C GLY A 58 -3.91 -4.12 -1.24
N ALA A 59 -3.11 -4.60 -2.20
CA ALA A 59 -1.66 -4.49 -2.14
C ALA A 59 -1.24 -3.03 -2.32
N SER A 60 -0.33 -2.55 -1.47
CA SER A 60 0.12 -1.16 -1.47
C SER A 60 0.64 -0.72 -2.83
N VAL A 61 1.34 -1.60 -3.56
CA VAL A 61 1.87 -1.35 -4.93
C VAL A 61 0.83 -0.77 -5.89
N VAL A 62 -0.46 -1.05 -5.70
CA VAL A 62 -1.53 -0.49 -6.54
C VAL A 62 -1.57 1.04 -6.49
N SER A 63 -1.34 1.65 -5.33
CA SER A 63 -1.28 3.13 -5.23
C SER A 63 -0.02 3.69 -5.86
N TYR A 64 1.10 2.96 -5.88
CA TYR A 64 2.29 3.38 -6.60
C TYR A 64 2.03 3.39 -8.11
N SER A 65 1.40 2.34 -8.63
CA SER A 65 1.09 2.22 -10.06
C SER A 65 0.01 3.19 -10.54
N ASN A 66 -0.80 3.74 -9.63
CA ASN A 66 -1.83 4.71 -9.96
C ASN A 66 -1.23 6.13 -10.00
N LEU A 67 -0.97 6.64 -11.20
CA LEU A 67 -0.42 7.99 -11.41
C LEU A 67 -1.34 9.13 -10.93
N LEU A 68 -2.61 8.86 -10.65
CA LEU A 68 -3.53 9.85 -10.05
C LEU A 68 -3.51 9.81 -8.52
N ALA A 69 -2.88 8.81 -7.92
CA ALA A 69 -2.74 8.68 -6.48
C ALA A 69 -1.33 9.07 -6.04
N CYS A 70 -1.25 9.84 -4.96
CA CYS A 70 0.04 10.20 -4.39
C CYS A 70 0.68 9.01 -3.68
N TRP A 71 2.01 8.90 -3.83
CA TRP A 71 2.82 7.88 -3.17
C TRP A 71 3.95 8.52 -2.37
N GLY A 72 4.02 8.30 -1.07
CA GLY A 72 5.13 8.86 -0.29
C GLY A 72 4.93 8.77 1.20
N ALA A 73 5.96 9.16 1.97
CA ALA A 73 6.00 9.01 3.42
C ALA A 73 5.05 9.97 4.13
N HIS A 74 4.55 9.58 5.30
CA HIS A 74 3.86 10.51 6.18
C HIS A 74 4.90 11.46 6.76
N GLU A 75 4.72 12.76 6.54
CA GLU A 75 5.65 13.75 7.09
C GLU A 75 5.37 13.90 8.59
N THR A 76 6.36 13.60 9.41
CA THR A 76 6.31 13.87 10.85
C THR A 76 7.34 14.92 11.21
N PRO A 77 7.19 15.66 12.33
CA PRO A 77 8.20 16.61 12.78
C PRO A 77 9.60 15.98 12.97
N GLU A 78 9.65 14.67 13.24
CA GLU A 78 10.89 13.89 13.40
C GLU A 78 11.49 13.43 12.07
N THR A 79 10.84 13.70 10.94
CA THR A 79 11.34 13.34 9.60
C THR A 79 12.53 14.25 9.25
N ASP A 80 13.72 13.86 9.70
CA ASP A 80 14.97 14.54 9.39
C ASP A 80 15.48 14.12 8.00
N ARG A 81 15.88 15.10 7.19
CA ARG A 81 16.57 14.90 5.90
C ARG A 81 17.85 14.09 6.01
N LYS A 82 18.44 13.97 7.21
CA LYS A 82 19.62 13.14 7.49
C LYS A 82 19.28 11.69 7.79
N PHE A 83 18.03 11.39 8.13
CA PHE A 83 17.54 10.06 8.52
C PHE A 83 16.26 9.70 7.76
N VAL A 84 16.39 9.65 6.44
CA VAL A 84 15.31 9.39 5.48
C VAL A 84 14.97 7.90 5.40
N GLY A 85 14.62 7.29 6.54
CA GLY A 85 14.38 5.84 6.61
C GLY A 85 13.30 5.33 5.63
N SER A 86 12.28 6.15 5.37
CA SER A 86 11.11 5.80 4.55
C SER A 86 11.02 6.57 3.21
N GLY A 87 11.90 7.54 2.96
CA GLY A 87 11.69 8.57 1.93
C GLY A 87 11.11 9.88 2.50
N ILE A 88 11.21 10.96 1.72
CA ILE A 88 10.61 12.29 2.01
C ILE A 88 9.78 12.71 0.80
N GLY A 89 8.64 13.37 1.05
CA GLY A 89 7.78 13.93 0.02
C GLY A 89 6.82 12.91 -0.60
N LYS A 90 6.12 13.36 -1.65
CA LYS A 90 5.06 12.61 -2.34
C LYS A 90 5.31 12.58 -3.85
N LEU A 91 5.48 11.40 -4.41
CA LEU A 91 5.39 11.15 -5.85
C LEU A 91 3.93 11.30 -6.32
N HIS A 92 3.76 11.61 -7.60
CA HIS A 92 2.46 11.69 -8.29
C HIS A 92 1.48 12.77 -7.76
N ASN A 93 1.93 13.72 -6.93
CA ASN A 93 1.15 14.89 -6.57
C ASN A 93 1.09 15.91 -7.73
N PHE A 94 0.64 15.47 -8.90
CA PHE A 94 0.54 16.30 -10.11
C PHE A 94 -0.45 17.45 -9.94
N SER A 95 -1.45 17.28 -9.07
CA SER A 95 -2.43 18.31 -8.71
C SER A 95 -1.89 19.34 -7.71
N GLN A 96 -0.65 19.16 -7.22
CA GLN A 96 0.00 20.08 -6.27
C GLN A 96 -0.87 20.38 -5.03
N ILE A 97 -1.50 19.34 -4.47
CA ILE A 97 -2.27 19.47 -3.23
C ILE A 97 -1.30 19.85 -2.13
N ASP A 98 -1.49 21.04 -1.56
CA ASP A 98 -0.69 21.55 -0.46
C ASP A 98 -1.05 20.84 0.86
N GLY A 99 -0.06 20.62 1.71
CA GLY A 99 -0.24 19.96 3.00
C GLY A 99 -0.80 18.53 2.93
N LEU A 100 -0.59 17.80 1.83
CA LEU A 100 -1.09 16.42 1.70
C LEU A 100 -0.43 15.48 2.73
N GLU A 101 -1.16 15.17 3.79
CA GLU A 101 -0.67 14.28 4.85
C GLU A 101 -0.56 12.83 4.39
N LYS A 102 -1.62 12.32 3.76
CA LYS A 102 -1.70 10.94 3.28
C LYS A 102 -2.67 10.76 2.12
N GLN A 103 -2.46 9.69 1.35
CA GLN A 103 -3.40 9.21 0.33
C GLN A 103 -3.99 7.87 0.78
N VAL A 104 -5.31 7.73 0.73
CA VAL A 104 -6.01 6.46 1.04
C VAL A 104 -6.66 5.93 -0.24
N THR A 105 -6.34 4.70 -0.63
CA THR A 105 -7.02 3.99 -1.72
C THR A 105 -7.77 2.81 -1.13
N ALA A 106 -9.10 2.80 -1.23
CA ALA A 106 -9.93 1.76 -0.64
C ALA A 106 -10.57 0.88 -1.70
N PHE A 107 -10.48 -0.44 -1.49
CA PHE A 107 -11.09 -1.46 -2.32
C PHE A 107 -12.13 -2.25 -1.53
N PRO A 108 -13.18 -2.79 -2.20
CA PRO A 108 -14.06 -3.78 -1.58
C PRO A 108 -13.28 -5.01 -1.10
N TRP A 109 -13.72 -5.66 -0.02
CA TRP A 109 -13.10 -6.94 0.37
C TRP A 109 -13.21 -7.97 -0.76
N GLY A 110 -12.13 -8.72 -1.02
CA GLY A 110 -12.10 -9.74 -2.08
C GLY A 110 -11.97 -9.19 -3.49
N SER A 111 -11.79 -7.88 -3.68
CA SER A 111 -11.48 -7.28 -4.99
C SER A 111 -10.00 -7.31 -5.35
N THR A 112 -9.20 -8.07 -4.60
CA THR A 112 -7.91 -8.58 -5.09
C THR A 112 -8.15 -9.25 -6.44
N LEU A 113 -7.30 -8.98 -7.44
CA LEU A 113 -7.26 -9.72 -8.70
C LEU A 113 -7.48 -11.20 -8.39
N ASP A 114 -8.63 -11.74 -8.80
CA ASP A 114 -8.86 -13.17 -8.71
C ASP A 114 -7.96 -13.82 -9.74
N LEU A 115 -6.75 -14.16 -9.31
CA LEU A 115 -5.76 -14.77 -10.18
C LEU A 115 -6.23 -16.14 -10.69
N SER A 116 -7.27 -16.74 -10.12
CA SER A 116 -7.89 -17.95 -10.68
C SER A 116 -8.70 -17.68 -11.95
N THR A 117 -9.08 -16.42 -12.18
CA THR A 117 -9.73 -15.98 -13.42
C THR A 117 -8.74 -15.48 -14.47
N VAL A 118 -7.49 -15.27 -14.08
CA VAL A 118 -6.43 -14.89 -15.02
C VAL A 118 -5.94 -16.17 -15.69
N PRO A 119 -5.99 -16.28 -17.03
CA PRO A 119 -5.52 -17.47 -17.71
C PRO A 119 -4.04 -17.71 -17.44
N ASP A 120 -3.65 -18.98 -17.32
CA ASP A 120 -2.25 -19.36 -17.14
C ASP A 120 -1.39 -18.77 -18.26
N ILE A 121 -0.33 -18.09 -17.87
CA ILE A 121 0.68 -17.61 -18.80
C ILE A 121 1.52 -18.82 -19.18
N PRO A 122 1.73 -19.10 -20.49
CA PRO A 122 2.63 -20.18 -20.92
C PRO A 122 3.97 -20.07 -20.19
N GLU A 123 4.48 -21.18 -19.64
CA GLU A 123 5.69 -21.19 -18.81
C GLU A 123 6.89 -20.55 -19.53
N ALA A 124 6.97 -20.75 -20.85
CA ALA A 124 7.97 -20.14 -21.73
C ALA A 124 7.94 -18.59 -21.76
N LEU A 125 6.82 -17.96 -21.39
CA LEU A 125 6.66 -16.51 -21.35
C LEU A 125 6.82 -15.92 -19.94
N VAL A 126 6.77 -16.73 -18.89
CA VAL A 126 6.85 -16.26 -17.51
C VAL A 126 8.18 -15.56 -17.25
N LEU A 127 9.30 -16.22 -17.55
CA LEU A 127 10.63 -15.66 -17.31
C LEU A 127 10.94 -14.45 -18.21
N PRO A 128 10.63 -14.44 -19.52
CA PRO A 128 10.78 -13.26 -20.37
C PRO A 128 9.95 -12.04 -19.90
N LEU A 129 8.68 -12.25 -19.52
CA LEU A 129 7.82 -11.16 -19.05
C LEU A 129 8.27 -10.63 -17.70
N ALA A 130 8.70 -11.50 -16.79
CA ALA A 130 9.28 -11.09 -15.52
C ALA A 130 10.56 -10.26 -15.76
N GLY A 131 11.46 -10.73 -16.61
CA GLY A 131 12.70 -10.02 -16.96
C GLY A 131 12.43 -8.65 -17.59
N LEU A 132 11.45 -8.56 -18.50
CA LEU A 132 11.04 -7.30 -19.13
C LEU A 132 10.48 -6.32 -18.10
N THR A 133 9.60 -6.78 -17.22
CA THR A 133 8.91 -5.91 -16.25
C THR A 133 9.81 -5.47 -15.10
N SER A 134 10.76 -6.30 -14.66
CA SER A 134 11.66 -5.98 -13.56
C SER A 134 12.91 -5.19 -14.00
N CYS A 135 13.45 -5.50 -15.19
CA CYS A 135 14.77 -5.06 -15.62
C CYS A 135 14.80 -4.52 -17.06
N GLY A 136 13.63 -4.27 -17.67
CA GLY A 136 13.51 -3.77 -19.04
C GLY A 136 14.06 -4.74 -20.08
N LEU A 137 14.50 -4.20 -21.22
CA LEU A 137 15.04 -4.99 -22.34
C LEU A 137 16.25 -5.85 -21.93
N ARG A 138 17.02 -5.43 -20.92
CA ARG A 138 18.17 -6.21 -20.41
C ARG A 138 17.73 -7.47 -19.70
N GLY A 139 16.68 -7.39 -18.87
CA GLY A 139 16.14 -8.57 -18.20
C GLY A 139 15.44 -9.51 -19.17
N LEU A 140 14.73 -8.96 -20.16
CA LEU A 140 14.17 -9.75 -21.25
C LEU A 140 15.27 -10.53 -21.98
N TRP A 141 16.34 -9.84 -22.40
CA TRP A 141 17.47 -10.46 -23.09
C TRP A 141 18.08 -11.59 -22.26
N ALA A 142 18.41 -11.33 -20.99
CA ALA A 142 18.96 -12.34 -20.09
C ALA A 142 18.01 -13.54 -19.84
N ALA A 143 16.70 -13.34 -19.95
CA ALA A 143 15.70 -14.40 -19.78
C ALA A 143 15.53 -15.28 -21.03
N ILE A 144 15.82 -14.76 -22.22
CA ILE A 144 15.66 -15.48 -23.50
C ILE A 144 16.98 -16.01 -24.07
N THR A 145 18.12 -15.56 -23.54
CA THR A 145 19.44 -16.06 -23.91
C THR A 145 20.02 -16.96 -22.80
N PRO A 146 20.51 -18.17 -23.13
CA PRO A 146 21.13 -19.08 -22.17
C PRO A 146 22.45 -18.55 -21.57
#